data_AF-A0A842W3C8-F1
#
_entry.id   AF-A0A842W3C8-F1
#
_cell.length_a   1.000
_cell.length_b   1.000
_cell.length_c   1.000
_cell.angle_alpha   90.00
_cell.angle_beta   90.00
_cell.angle_gamma   90.00
#
_symmetry.space_group_name_H-M   'P 1'
#
loop_
_entity.id
_entity.type
_entity.pdbx_description
1 polymer ?
#
loop_
_entity_poly.entity_id
_entity_poly.type
_entity_poly.pdbx_seq_one_letter_code
_entity_poly.pdbx_strand_id
1 'polypeptide(L)'
;MLSRRQLNLFKLCFEKLKAYPLILQRRLDVPKHRRKGEYRKKTFDIFDYGEYLQRNKIETLNSMIKRRFNSNVKSHKDKLQRVEILTRVIAYNIDRLIRTGKEIILIFIRIIRVSY
;
A
#
# COMPACT_ATOMS: atom_id res chain seq x y z
N MET A 1 -5.95 30.51 6.38
CA MET A 1 -7.00 30.05 7.33
C MET A 1 -7.71 28.87 6.67
N LEU A 2 -7.85 27.71 7.32
CA LEU A 2 -8.57 26.58 6.71
C LEU A 2 -10.05 26.98 6.53
N SER A 3 -10.66 26.61 5.40
CA SER A 3 -12.09 26.91 5.18
C SER A 3 -12.95 26.13 6.17
N ARG A 4 -14.11 26.67 6.58
CA ARG A 4 -15.05 25.97 7.49
C ARG A 4 -15.39 24.55 7.00
N ARG A 5 -15.47 24.37 5.68
CA ARG A 5 -15.72 23.09 5.03
C ARG A 5 -14.61 22.06 5.30
N GLN A 6 -13.34 22.47 5.26
CA GLN A 6 -12.21 21.59 5.56
C GLN A 6 -12.19 21.17 7.04
N LEU A 7 -12.54 22.07 7.95
CA LEU A 7 -12.58 21.76 9.38
C LEU A 7 -13.67 20.72 9.70
N ASN A 8 -14.84 20.84 9.07
CA ASN A 8 -15.92 19.87 9.19
C ASN A 8 -15.53 18.49 8.64
N LEU A 9 -14.75 18.44 7.56
CA LEU A 9 -14.24 17.19 7.01
C LEU A 9 -13.29 16.49 8.00
N PHE A 10 -12.33 17.22 8.59
CA PHE A 10 -11.43 16.64 9.58
C PHE A 10 -12.16 16.13 10.82
N LYS A 11 -13.20 16.86 11.26
CA LYS A 11 -14.07 16.42 12.35
C LYS A 11 -14.76 15.10 12.03
N LEU A 12 -15.35 14.99 10.85
CA LEU A 12 -15.98 13.75 10.40
C LEU A 12 -14.97 12.59 10.37
N CYS A 13 -13.82 12.79 9.74
CA CYS A 13 -12.80 11.74 9.59
C CYS A 13 -12.24 11.25 10.93
N PHE A 14 -11.77 12.17 11.78
CA PHE A 14 -11.06 11.80 13.00
C PHE A 14 -11.99 11.49 14.18
N GLU A 15 -13.08 12.24 14.34
CA GLU A 15 -13.95 12.06 15.51
C GLU A 15 -15.04 11.02 15.27
N LYS A 16 -15.72 11.05 14.11
CA LYS A 16 -16.82 10.11 13.83
C LYS A 16 -16.32 8.79 13.23
N LEU A 17 -15.49 8.87 12.19
CA LEU A 17 -15.01 7.68 11.47
C LEU A 17 -13.79 7.03 12.15
N LYS A 18 -13.21 7.68 13.16
CA LYS A 18 -11.99 7.24 13.87
C LYS A 18 -10.86 6.88 12.91
N ALA A 19 -10.74 7.63 11.82
CA ALA A 19 -9.77 7.37 10.77
C ALA A 19 -8.34 7.57 11.29
N TYR A 20 -7.45 6.66 10.93
CA TYR A 20 -6.03 6.75 11.23
C TYR A 20 -5.31 7.68 10.23
N PRO A 21 -4.43 8.59 10.68
CA PRO A 21 -3.66 9.46 9.79
C PRO A 21 -2.59 8.68 9.02
N LEU A 22 -2.92 8.14 7.85
CA LEU A 22 -1.98 7.37 7.02
C LEU A 22 -0.89 8.23 6.36
N ILE A 23 -1.13 9.53 6.18
CA ILE A 23 -0.23 10.42 5.43
C ILE A 23 0.68 11.18 6.39
N LEU A 24 1.98 11.07 6.15
CA LEU A 24 3.00 11.79 6.89
C LEU A 24 2.78 13.31 6.84
N GLN A 25 2.85 13.95 8.00
CA GLN A 25 2.77 15.40 8.10
C GLN A 25 4.05 16.06 7.57
N ARG A 26 3.89 17.15 6.80
CA ARG A 26 5.02 17.99 6.37
C ARG A 26 5.63 18.75 7.55
N ARG A 27 6.96 18.98 7.51
CA ARG A 27 7.78 19.70 8.51
C ARG A 27 7.82 19.01 9.88
N LEU A 28 8.51 17.87 9.93
CA LEU A 28 8.64 17.05 11.13
C LEU A 28 9.64 17.61 12.14
N ASP A 29 10.60 18.38 11.63
CA ASP A 29 11.58 19.18 12.36
C ASP A 29 10.92 20.17 13.34
N VAL A 30 9.68 20.59 13.07
CA VAL A 30 8.97 21.54 13.92
C VAL A 30 8.33 20.82 15.11
N PRO A 31 8.62 21.23 16.36
CA PRO A 31 8.01 20.62 17.54
C PRO A 31 6.50 20.91 17.62
N LYS A 32 5.74 19.98 18.22
CA LYS A 32 4.25 19.99 18.28
C LYS A 32 3.65 21.34 18.69
N HIS A 33 4.23 22.01 19.68
CA HIS A 33 3.70 23.28 20.20
C HIS A 33 3.70 24.41 19.15
N ARG A 34 4.71 24.44 18.27
CA ARG A 34 4.87 25.44 17.19
C ARG A 34 4.04 25.13 15.95
N ARG A 35 3.47 23.92 15.84
CA ARG A 35 2.64 23.55 14.69
C ARG A 35 1.31 24.30 14.70
N LYS A 36 0.75 24.55 13.52
CA LYS A 36 -0.57 25.17 13.34
C LYS A 36 -1.59 24.11 12.92
N GLY A 37 -2.82 24.23 13.44
CA GLY A 37 -3.94 23.33 13.18
C GLY A 37 -4.16 22.30 14.28
N GLU A 38 -5.39 22.24 14.79
CA GLU A 38 -5.78 21.38 15.91
C GLU A 38 -5.56 19.89 15.60
N TYR A 39 -6.16 19.39 14.51
CA TYR A 39 -6.02 17.99 14.10
C TYR A 39 -4.58 17.61 13.75
N ARG A 40 -3.75 18.54 13.27
CA ARG A 40 -2.31 18.30 13.04
C ARG A 40 -1.58 18.06 14.36
N LYS A 41 -1.88 18.82 15.41
CA LYS A 41 -1.32 18.59 16.74
C LYS A 41 -1.80 17.27 17.34
N LYS A 42 -3.09 16.94 17.18
CA LYS A 42 -3.67 15.68 17.70
C LYS A 42 -3.07 14.44 17.01
N THR A 43 -2.92 14.48 15.69
CA THR A 43 -2.41 13.35 14.90
C THR A 43 -0.90 13.21 14.94
N PHE A 44 -0.16 14.18 15.47
CA PHE A 44 1.30 14.10 15.51
C PHE A 44 1.80 12.96 16.37
N ASP A 45 1.21 12.76 17.55
CA ASP A 45 1.65 11.73 18.49
C ASP A 45 1.10 10.33 18.13
N ILE A 46 0.03 10.27 17.34
CA ILE A 46 -0.66 9.03 16.96
C ILE A 46 -0.03 8.39 15.72
N PHE A 47 0.73 9.16 14.94
CA PHE A 47 1.27 8.72 13.66
C PHE A 47 2.40 7.69 13.82
N ASP A 48 2.15 6.46 13.40
CA ASP A 48 3.14 5.38 13.25
C ASP A 48 4.03 5.62 12.03
N TYR A 49 5.25 6.02 12.34
CA TYR A 49 6.31 6.25 11.37
C TYR A 49 6.85 4.95 10.74
N GLY A 50 6.88 3.87 11.51
CA GLY A 50 7.36 2.57 11.08
C GLY A 50 6.47 1.96 10.01
N GLU A 51 5.14 2.03 10.21
CA GLU A 51 4.15 1.59 9.22
C GLU A 51 4.24 2.43 7.94
N TYR A 52 4.36 3.75 8.07
CA TYR A 52 4.49 4.65 6.91
C TYR A 52 5.72 4.32 6.05
N LEU A 53 6.86 3.99 6.66
CA LEU A 53 8.09 3.61 5.94
C LEU A 53 7.91 2.33 5.09
N GLN A 54 7.01 1.43 5.47
CA GLN A 54 6.72 0.22 4.68
C GLN A 54 6.02 0.52 3.35
N ARG A 55 5.45 1.72 3.17
CA ARG A 55 4.78 2.14 1.94
C ARG A 55 5.69 2.05 0.71
N ASN A 56 6.99 2.31 0.88
CA ASN A 56 7.98 2.18 -0.19
C ASN A 56 7.99 0.77 -0.80
N LYS A 57 7.73 -0.27 0.00
CA LYS A 57 7.63 -1.66 -0.48
C LYS A 57 6.43 -1.86 -1.39
N ILE A 58 5.28 -1.31 -1.00
CA ILE A 58 4.03 -1.37 -1.79
C ILE A 58 4.18 -0.56 -3.09
N GLU A 59 4.77 0.62 -3.03
CA GLU A 59 5.02 1.44 -4.23
C GLU A 59 5.98 0.76 -5.20
N THR A 60 7.04 0.12 -4.68
CA THR A 60 7.96 -0.69 -5.48
C THR A 60 7.23 -1.86 -6.14
N LEU A 61 6.43 -2.62 -5.38
CA LEU A 61 5.64 -3.73 -5.91
C LEU A 61 4.69 -3.26 -7.03
N ASN A 62 3.96 -2.17 -6.80
CA ASN A 62 3.07 -1.58 -7.80
C ASN A 62 3.83 -1.13 -9.05
N SER A 63 5.02 -0.54 -8.89
CA SER A 63 5.88 -0.16 -10.01
C SER A 63 6.32 -1.38 -10.83
N MET A 64 6.75 -2.46 -10.16
CA MET A 64 7.15 -3.71 -10.81
C MET A 64 5.99 -4.33 -11.61
N ILE A 65 4.80 -4.42 -11.02
CA ILE A 65 3.60 -4.94 -11.69
C ILE A 65 3.27 -4.09 -12.94
N LYS A 66 3.26 -2.75 -12.80
CA LYS A 66 2.96 -1.85 -13.92
C LYS A 66 4.00 -1.92 -15.03
N ARG A 67 5.29 -2.08 -14.72
CA ARG A 67 6.34 -2.27 -15.74
C ARG A 67 6.18 -3.59 -16.49
N ARG A 68 5.72 -4.65 -15.81
CA ARG A 68 5.55 -5.99 -16.40
C ARG A 68 4.28 -6.13 -17.23
N PHE A 69 3.15 -5.60 -16.75
CA PHE A 69 1.82 -5.79 -17.33
C PHE A 69 1.18 -4.53 -17.91
N ASN A 70 1.95 -3.45 -18.00
CA ASN A 70 1.53 -2.11 -18.37
C ASN A 70 0.63 -1.42 -17.30
N SER A 71 0.57 -0.09 -17.31
CA SER A 71 -0.21 0.68 -16.34
C SER A 71 -1.73 0.64 -16.60
N ASN A 72 -2.12 0.40 -17.84
CA ASN A 72 -3.51 0.54 -18.27
C ASN A 72 -4.24 -0.79 -18.20
N VAL A 73 -5.48 -0.74 -17.74
CA VAL A 73 -6.44 -1.85 -17.74
C VAL A 73 -7.22 -1.76 -19.05
N LYS A 74 -7.24 -2.83 -19.84
CA LYS A 74 -7.89 -2.82 -21.16
C LYS A 74 -9.40 -3.10 -21.07
N SER A 75 -9.84 -3.70 -19.98
CA SER A 75 -11.25 -4.04 -19.78
C SER A 75 -12.13 -2.80 -19.60
N HIS A 76 -13.29 -2.78 -20.28
CA HIS A 76 -14.26 -1.68 -20.18
C HIS A 76 -15.23 -1.80 -18.99
N LYS A 77 -15.55 -3.03 -18.55
CA LYS A 77 -16.50 -3.27 -17.44
C LYS A 77 -15.75 -3.34 -16.11
N ASP A 78 -16.25 -2.66 -15.07
CA ASP A 78 -15.64 -2.67 -13.71
C ASP A 78 -15.36 -4.08 -13.18
N LYS A 79 -16.31 -5.02 -13.34
CA LYS A 79 -16.12 -6.43 -12.96
C LYS A 79 -14.90 -7.06 -13.64
N LEU A 80 -14.71 -6.80 -14.94
CA LEU A 80 -13.58 -7.32 -15.70
C LEU A 80 -12.28 -6.60 -15.33
N GLN A 81 -12.31 -5.29 -15.05
CA GLN A 81 -11.14 -4.56 -14.57
C GLN A 81 -10.60 -5.14 -13.26
N ARG A 82 -11.49 -5.48 -12.32
CA ARG A 82 -11.11 -6.13 -11.05
C ARG A 82 -10.47 -7.48 -11.29
N VAL A 83 -11.06 -8.31 -12.14
CA VAL A 83 -10.51 -9.63 -12.50
C VAL A 83 -9.16 -9.48 -13.20
N GLU A 84 -9.03 -8.55 -14.15
CA GLU A 84 -7.78 -8.28 -14.88
C GLU A 84 -6.64 -7.88 -13.93
N ILE A 85 -6.90 -6.97 -12.99
CA ILE A 85 -5.91 -6.56 -11.98
C ILE A 85 -5.54 -7.76 -11.09
N LEU A 86 -6.52 -8.53 -10.61
CA LEU A 86 -6.28 -9.69 -9.75
C LEU A 86 -5.43 -10.74 -10.45
N THR A 87 -5.75 -11.08 -11.69
CA THR A 87 -4.99 -12.05 -12.50
C THR A 87 -3.55 -11.57 -12.74
N ARG A 88 -3.33 -10.27 -12.98
CA ARG A 88 -1.96 -9.71 -13.10
C ARG A 88 -1.15 -9.86 -11.82
N VAL A 89 -1.77 -9.66 -10.65
CA VAL A 89 -1.11 -9.85 -9.34
C VAL A 89 -0.75 -11.33 -9.13
N ILE A 90 -1.68 -12.25 -9.43
CA ILE A 90 -1.43 -13.69 -9.32
C ILE A 90 -0.29 -14.11 -10.26
N ALA A 91 -0.34 -13.69 -11.53
CA ALA A 91 0.69 -14.00 -12.52
C ALA A 91 2.07 -13.45 -12.10
N TYR A 92 2.12 -12.23 -11.54
CA TYR A 92 3.35 -11.66 -10.99
C TYR A 92 3.94 -12.52 -9.86
N ASN A 93 3.10 -12.98 -8.93
CA ASN A 93 3.55 -13.81 -7.82
C ASN A 93 4.09 -15.15 -8.30
N ILE A 94 3.43 -15.80 -9.27
CA ILE A 94 3.90 -17.05 -9.87
C ILE A 94 5.25 -16.85 -10.57
N ASP A 95 5.39 -15.83 -11.43
CA ASP A 95 6.66 -15.50 -12.11
C ASP A 95 7.79 -15.24 -11.10
N ARG A 96 7.49 -14.54 -9.98
CA ARG A 96 8.45 -14.30 -8.91
C ARG A 96 8.84 -15.57 -8.15
N LEU A 97 7.90 -16.46 -7.85
CA LEU A 97 8.18 -17.74 -7.17
C LEU A 97 9.08 -18.63 -8.04
N ILE A 98 8.79 -18.71 -9.34
CA ILE A 98 9.61 -19.44 -10.33
C ILE A 98 11.03 -18.86 -10.36
N ARG A 99 11.18 -17.54 -10.51
CA ARG A 99 12.51 -16.88 -10.55
C ARG A 99 13.31 -17.02 -9.26
N THR A 100 12.64 -17.05 -8.10
CA THR A 100 13.31 -17.16 -6.80
C THR A 100 13.69 -18.61 -6.48
N GLY A 101 13.27 -19.59 -7.30
CA GLY A 101 13.69 -20.99 -7.21
C GLY A 101 13.18 -21.76 -5.99
N LYS A 102 12.45 -21.11 -5.06
CA LYS A 102 12.07 -21.69 -3.77
C LYS A 102 11.05 -22.85 -3.88
N GLU A 103 10.17 -22.82 -4.87
CA GLU A 103 9.23 -23.94 -5.11
C GLU A 103 9.75 -24.96 -6.10
N ILE A 104 10.59 -24.55 -7.06
CA ILE A 104 11.25 -25.46 -8.00
C ILE A 104 12.12 -26.44 -7.21
N ILE A 105 12.89 -25.97 -6.22
CA ILE A 105 13.68 -26.84 -5.34
C ILE A 105 12.79 -27.84 -4.58
N LEU A 106 11.64 -27.43 -4.04
CA LEU A 106 10.74 -28.33 -3.30
C LEU A 106 10.03 -29.34 -4.22
N ILE A 107 9.66 -28.93 -5.44
CA ILE A 107 9.10 -29.81 -6.47
C ILE A 107 10.16 -30.80 -6.94
N PHE A 108 11.40 -30.36 -7.21
CA PHE A 108 12.52 -31.24 -7.54
C PHE A 108 12.87 -32.20 -6.41
N ILE A 109 12.93 -31.74 -5.15
CA ILE A 109 13.14 -32.60 -3.97
C ILE A 109 12.01 -33.64 -3.85
N ARG A 110 10.76 -33.24 -4.08
CA ARG A 110 9.60 -34.16 -4.02
C ARG A 110 9.61 -35.17 -5.18
N ILE A 111 9.99 -34.76 -6.38
CA ILE A 111 10.15 -35.66 -7.54
C ILE A 111 11.29 -36.65 -7.29
N ILE A 112 12.47 -36.18 -6.85
CA ILE A 112 13.64 -37.02 -6.54
C ILE A 112 13.31 -38.03 -5.44
N ARG A 113 12.57 -37.65 -4.40
CA ARG A 113 12.18 -38.55 -3.30
C ARG A 113 11.14 -39.61 -3.69
N VAL A 114 10.32 -39.35 -4.70
CA VAL A 114 9.29 -40.30 -5.20
C VAL A 114 9.88 -41.30 -6.21
N SER A 115 11.03 -40.99 -6.82
CA SER A 115 11.70 -41.83 -7.82
C SER A 115 12.74 -42.80 -7.26
N TYR A 116 12.90 -42.89 -5.94
CA TYR A 116 13.64 -43.94 -5.22
C TYR A 116 12.66 -44.74 -4.36
#